data_AF-A0A843EXP7-F1
#
_entry.id   AF-A0A843EXP7-F1
#
_cell.length_a   1.000
_cell.length_b   1.000
_cell.length_c   1.000
_cell.angle_alpha   90.00
_cell.angle_beta   90.00
_cell.angle_gamma   90.00
#
_symmetry.space_group_name_H-M   'P 1'
#
loop_
_entity.id
_entity.type
_entity.pdbx_description
1 polymer ?
#
loop_
_entity_poly.entity_id
_entity_poly.type
_entity_poly.pdbx_seq_one_letter_code
_entity_poly.pdbx_strand_id
1 'polypeptide(L)'
;YISTIKKEYYESEIGQKILNLIEYFEPDFYTELHCFNLKNYNKLTSMERYNKTGIPPLIELGNHVLVSSVSPLIRMTYFSTDTVCKTLEFPCLEKLTPELVEEYDFDKDLAIETYEKLLKLILRSPSREYFEREMLIDYSSQVDLAVQYAKKVFGEDFPPY
;
A
#
# COMPACT_ATOMS: atom_id res chain seq x y z
N TYR A 1 -2.17 2.32 -18.97
CA TYR A 1 -1.74 2.17 -17.56
C TYR A 1 -0.69 1.07 -17.51
N ILE A 2 0.51 1.39 -17.04
CA ILE A 2 1.56 0.41 -16.72
C ILE A 2 1.59 0.28 -15.20
N SER A 3 1.55 -0.93 -14.67
CA SER A 3 1.48 -1.15 -13.22
C SER A 3 2.85 -0.97 -12.56
N THR A 4 2.91 -0.39 -11.36
CA THR A 4 4.16 -0.19 -10.59
C THR A 4 4.85 -1.48 -10.17
N ILE A 5 4.16 -2.63 -10.25
CA ILE A 5 4.79 -3.94 -10.01
C ILE A 5 5.63 -4.43 -11.21
N LYS A 6 5.51 -3.76 -12.37
CA LYS A 6 6.20 -4.12 -13.61
C LYS A 6 7.45 -3.26 -13.78
N LYS A 7 8.55 -3.88 -14.20
CA LYS A 7 9.82 -3.19 -14.44
C LYS A 7 9.69 -2.09 -15.49
N GLU A 8 8.86 -2.33 -16.49
CA GLU A 8 8.55 -1.41 -17.60
C GLU A 8 7.98 -0.07 -17.11
N TYR A 9 7.33 -0.03 -15.93
CA TYR A 9 6.90 1.23 -15.32
C TYR A 9 8.10 2.08 -14.95
N TYR A 10 9.10 1.49 -14.29
CA TYR A 10 10.30 2.19 -13.86
C TYR A 10 11.27 2.50 -15.00
N GLU A 11 11.15 1.83 -16.14
CA GLU A 11 11.87 2.17 -17.38
C GLU A 11 11.22 3.33 -18.16
N SER A 12 9.99 3.72 -17.81
CA SER A 12 9.32 4.87 -18.42
C SER A 12 9.87 6.21 -17.92
N GLU A 13 9.60 7.29 -18.66
CA GLU A 13 10.05 8.64 -18.27
C GLU A 13 9.56 9.05 -16.88
N ILE A 14 8.31 8.73 -16.52
CA ILE A 14 7.77 9.06 -15.20
C ILE A 14 8.38 8.18 -14.10
N GLY A 15 8.60 6.90 -14.40
CA GLY A 15 9.26 5.97 -13.49
C GLY A 15 10.68 6.42 -13.16
N GLN A 16 11.46 6.78 -14.19
CA GLN A 16 12.82 7.30 -14.02
C GLN A 16 12.86 8.61 -13.22
N LYS A 17 11.90 9.53 -13.46
CA LYS A 17 11.78 10.74 -12.63
C LYS A 17 11.54 10.41 -11.15
N ILE A 18 10.66 9.45 -10.85
CA ILE A 18 10.41 9.01 -9.47
C ILE A 18 11.67 8.42 -8.84
N LEU A 19 12.38 7.53 -9.56
CA LEU A 19 13.61 6.92 -9.06
C LEU A 19 14.69 7.97 -8.77
N ASN A 20 14.88 8.94 -9.66
CA ASN A 20 15.83 10.04 -9.46
C ASN A 20 15.48 10.88 -8.22
N LEU A 21 14.19 11.10 -7.95
CA LEU A 21 13.75 11.82 -6.74
C LEU A 21 14.01 10.99 -5.47
N ILE A 22 13.79 9.68 -5.51
CA ILE A 22 14.09 8.78 -4.39
C ILE A 22 15.58 8.83 -4.06
N GLU A 23 16.44 8.68 -5.07
CA GLU A 23 17.90 8.74 -4.89
C GLU A 23 18.39 10.12 -4.45
N TYR A 24 17.75 11.20 -4.91
CA TYR A 24 18.14 12.56 -4.52
C TYR A 24 17.75 12.91 -3.08
N PHE A 25 16.56 12.52 -2.64
CA PHE A 25 16.03 12.89 -1.32
C PHE A 25 16.35 11.89 -0.21
N GLU A 26 16.64 10.63 -0.56
CA GLU A 26 16.88 9.53 0.39
C GLU A 26 15.84 9.51 1.53
N PRO A 27 14.54 9.37 1.23
CA PRO A 27 13.50 9.67 2.20
C PRO A 27 13.37 8.59 3.29
N ASP A 28 13.08 9.01 4.52
CA ASP A 28 12.67 8.12 5.62
C ASP A 28 11.26 7.54 5.41
N PHE A 29 10.41 8.27 4.69
CA PHE A 29 9.04 7.87 4.35
C PHE A 29 8.80 8.04 2.85
N TYR A 30 8.38 6.97 2.20
CA TYR A 30 7.96 6.99 0.80
C TYR A 30 6.56 6.41 0.66
N THR A 31 5.62 7.21 0.16
CA THR A 31 4.23 6.79 0.01
C THR A 31 3.74 6.99 -1.42
N GLU A 32 3.28 5.92 -2.04
CA GLU A 32 2.58 5.99 -3.32
C GLU A 32 1.07 6.06 -3.08
N LEU A 33 0.42 7.08 -3.65
CA LEU A 33 -1.04 7.23 -3.60
C LEU A 33 -1.63 6.75 -4.91
N HIS A 34 -2.54 5.79 -4.83
CA HIS A 34 -3.17 5.16 -5.97
C HIS A 34 -4.69 5.13 -5.82
N CYS A 35 -5.37 4.82 -6.91
CA CYS A 35 -6.77 4.46 -6.85
C CYS A 35 -7.04 3.19 -7.66
N PHE A 36 -8.03 2.42 -7.20
CA PHE A 36 -8.47 1.20 -7.87
C PHE A 36 -9.94 1.26 -8.26
N ASN A 37 -10.35 0.47 -9.26
CA ASN A 37 -11.77 0.30 -9.55
C ASN A 37 -12.39 -0.62 -8.48
N LEU A 38 -13.44 -0.16 -7.79
CA LEU A 38 -14.08 -0.85 -6.67
C LEU A 38 -14.44 -2.32 -6.98
N LYS A 39 -14.83 -2.64 -8.21
CA LYS A 39 -15.09 -4.03 -8.64
C LYS A 39 -13.90 -5.00 -8.48
N ASN A 40 -12.69 -4.46 -8.38
CA ASN A 40 -11.47 -5.24 -8.18
C ASN A 40 -11.14 -5.46 -6.69
N TYR A 41 -11.95 -4.95 -5.77
CA TYR A 41 -11.68 -5.02 -4.33
C TYR A 41 -11.32 -6.43 -3.87
N ASN A 42 -12.22 -7.39 -4.11
CA ASN A 42 -12.03 -8.80 -3.76
C ASN A 42 -10.79 -9.42 -4.43
N LYS A 43 -10.45 -8.98 -5.64
CA LYS A 43 -9.25 -9.44 -6.34
C LYS A 43 -7.96 -8.89 -5.71
N LEU A 44 -8.01 -7.68 -5.17
CA LEU A 44 -6.86 -6.99 -4.57
C LEU A 44 -6.55 -7.51 -3.16
N THR A 45 -7.57 -7.90 -2.40
CA THR A 45 -7.46 -8.40 -1.01
C THR A 45 -7.38 -9.92 -0.91
N SER A 46 -7.64 -10.66 -1.98
CA SER A 46 -7.59 -12.13 -1.98
C SER A 46 -6.17 -12.69 -2.18
N MET A 47 -5.87 -13.77 -1.44
CA MET A 47 -4.67 -14.60 -1.61
C MET A 47 -4.49 -15.18 -3.02
N GLU A 48 -5.54 -15.25 -3.83
CA GLU A 48 -5.45 -15.59 -5.24
C GLU A 48 -4.53 -14.64 -6.02
N ARG A 49 -4.40 -13.38 -5.56
CA ARG A 49 -3.43 -12.43 -6.11
C ARG A 49 -2.01 -12.96 -5.98
N TYR A 50 -1.64 -13.41 -4.79
CA TYR A 50 -0.32 -13.99 -4.53
C TYR A 50 -0.06 -15.21 -5.40
N ASN A 51 -1.02 -16.13 -5.51
CA ASN A 51 -0.89 -17.34 -6.33
C ASN A 51 -0.64 -17.02 -7.82
N LYS A 52 -1.21 -15.92 -8.33
CA LYS A 52 -1.12 -15.53 -9.75
C LYS A 52 0.06 -14.63 -10.07
N THR A 53 0.46 -13.77 -9.13
CA THR A 53 1.45 -12.71 -9.40
C THR A 53 2.72 -12.83 -8.57
N GLY A 54 2.73 -13.68 -7.53
CA GLY A 54 3.79 -13.74 -6.54
C GLY A 54 3.80 -12.56 -5.56
N ILE A 55 2.79 -11.68 -5.60
CA ILE A 55 2.73 -10.46 -4.78
C ILE A 55 1.57 -10.56 -3.78
N PRO A 56 1.81 -10.35 -2.47
CA PRO A 56 0.78 -10.46 -1.44
C PRO A 56 -0.43 -9.58 -1.69
N PRO A 57 -1.61 -9.98 -1.20
CA PRO A 57 -2.78 -9.14 -1.23
C PRO A 57 -2.54 -7.80 -0.54
N LEU A 58 -3.33 -6.81 -0.94
CA LEU A 58 -3.41 -5.56 -0.20
C LEU A 58 -4.20 -5.81 1.10
N ILE A 59 -3.88 -5.04 2.13
CA ILE A 59 -4.47 -5.14 3.45
C ILE A 59 -5.59 -4.10 3.56
N GLU A 60 -6.75 -4.53 4.04
CA GLU A 60 -7.89 -3.65 4.30
C GLU A 60 -7.68 -2.84 5.59
N LEU A 61 -7.72 -1.51 5.47
CA LEU A 61 -7.78 -0.59 6.61
C LEU A 61 -9.21 -0.36 7.12
N GLY A 62 -10.20 -0.81 6.36
CA GLY A 62 -11.62 -0.53 6.54
C GLY A 62 -12.16 0.40 5.45
N ASN A 63 -13.48 0.42 5.27
CA ASN A 63 -14.19 1.30 4.34
C ASN A 63 -13.60 1.28 2.91
N HIS A 64 -13.21 0.09 2.46
CA HIS A 64 -12.60 -0.15 1.13
C HIS A 64 -11.26 0.58 0.88
N VAL A 65 -10.64 1.13 1.91
CA VAL A 65 -9.28 1.68 1.82
C VAL A 65 -8.27 0.56 2.00
N LEU A 66 -7.29 0.51 1.10
CA LEU A 66 -6.31 -0.54 1.04
C LEU A 66 -4.90 0.01 1.29
N VAL A 67 -4.06 -0.78 1.96
CA VAL A 67 -2.65 -0.48 2.19
C VAL A 67 -1.76 -1.66 1.85
N SER A 68 -0.55 -1.38 1.39
CA SER A 68 0.51 -2.38 1.20
C SER A 68 1.88 -1.70 1.35
N SER A 69 2.96 -2.48 1.28
CA SER A 69 4.25 -1.92 0.87
C SER A 69 4.25 -1.63 -0.63
N VAL A 70 5.15 -0.75 -1.06
CA VAL A 70 5.40 -0.44 -2.47
C VAL A 70 5.94 -1.66 -3.22
N SER A 71 6.05 -1.55 -4.54
CA SER A 71 6.57 -2.61 -5.41
C SER A 71 7.90 -3.19 -4.85
N PRO A 72 8.02 -4.53 -4.70
CA PRO A 72 9.26 -5.17 -4.25
C PRO A 72 10.49 -4.75 -5.06
N LEU A 73 10.30 -4.44 -6.36
CA LEU A 73 11.35 -3.98 -7.25
C LEU A 73 12.06 -2.74 -6.70
N ILE A 74 11.31 -1.74 -6.24
CA ILE A 74 11.91 -0.53 -5.69
C ILE A 74 12.19 -0.65 -4.19
N ARG A 75 11.33 -1.36 -3.45
CA ARG A 75 11.49 -1.59 -2.01
C ARG A 75 12.86 -2.20 -1.69
N MET A 76 13.29 -3.18 -2.48
CA MET A 76 14.54 -3.90 -2.25
C MET A 76 15.78 -3.23 -2.87
N THR A 77 15.59 -2.31 -3.82
CA THR A 77 16.70 -1.72 -4.59
C THR A 77 17.07 -0.33 -4.11
N TYR A 78 16.09 0.50 -3.74
CA TYR A 78 16.28 1.93 -3.49
C TYR A 78 16.07 2.35 -2.04
N PHE A 79 15.65 1.44 -1.17
CA PHE A 79 15.28 1.78 0.21
C PHE A 79 15.97 0.86 1.21
N SER A 80 16.40 1.44 2.33
CA SER A 80 16.91 0.67 3.47
C SER A 80 15.77 -0.05 4.17
N THR A 81 16.08 -1.03 5.03
CA THR A 81 15.05 -1.66 5.88
C THR A 81 14.30 -0.63 6.71
N ASP A 82 14.96 0.45 7.12
CA ASP A 82 14.43 1.51 7.99
C ASP A 82 13.53 2.53 7.29
N THR A 83 13.49 2.54 5.95
CA THR A 83 12.53 3.38 5.24
C THR A 83 11.11 2.81 5.35
N VAL A 84 10.16 3.65 5.74
CA VAL A 84 8.74 3.32 5.71
C VAL A 84 8.19 3.52 4.29
N CYS A 85 8.07 2.42 3.54
CA CYS A 85 7.47 2.44 2.20
C CYS A 85 6.03 1.93 2.21
N LYS A 86 5.08 2.76 1.80
CA LYS A 86 3.65 2.40 1.74
C LYS A 86 3.02 2.71 0.38
N THR A 87 2.05 1.89 0.01
CA THR A 87 1.07 2.19 -1.03
C THR A 87 -0.27 2.36 -0.33
N LEU A 88 -0.93 3.50 -0.53
CA LEU A 88 -2.32 3.70 -0.14
C LEU A 88 -3.20 3.71 -1.39
N GLU A 89 -4.31 3.00 -1.31
CA GLU A 89 -5.21 2.74 -2.43
C GLU A 89 -6.64 3.09 -2.03
N PHE A 90 -7.26 3.95 -2.83
CA PHE A 90 -8.63 4.43 -2.63
C PHE A 90 -9.53 4.06 -3.82
N PRO A 91 -10.84 3.82 -3.66
CA PRO A 91 -11.72 3.62 -4.80
C PRO A 91 -11.72 4.84 -5.74
N CYS A 92 -11.36 4.64 -7.01
CA CYS A 92 -11.35 5.71 -8.01
C CYS A 92 -12.76 6.30 -8.17
N LEU A 93 -12.96 7.54 -7.69
CA LEU A 93 -14.26 8.19 -7.65
C LEU A 93 -14.90 8.31 -9.03
N GLU A 94 -14.09 8.51 -10.07
CA GLU A 94 -14.54 8.64 -11.45
C GLU A 94 -15.04 7.33 -12.07
N LYS A 95 -14.82 6.19 -11.39
CA LYS A 95 -15.25 4.86 -11.84
C LYS A 95 -16.39 4.29 -11.00
N LEU A 96 -16.88 5.03 -10.01
CA LEU A 96 -18.01 4.63 -9.20
C LEU A 96 -19.31 4.79 -9.99
N THR A 97 -20.19 3.81 -9.86
CA THR A 97 -21.58 3.88 -10.33
C THR A 97 -22.50 3.59 -9.15
N PRO A 98 -23.77 4.03 -9.17
CA PRO A 98 -24.72 3.73 -8.10
C PRO A 98 -24.82 2.23 -7.80
N GLU A 99 -24.74 1.38 -8.83
CA GLU A 99 -24.79 -0.07 -8.68
C GLU A 99 -23.57 -0.61 -7.94
N LEU A 100 -22.37 -0.10 -8.24
CA LEU A 100 -21.15 -0.50 -7.52
C LEU A 100 -21.17 0.00 -6.06
N VAL A 101 -21.72 1.18 -5.83
CA VAL A 101 -21.84 1.74 -4.48
C VAL A 101 -22.79 0.87 -3.64
N GLU A 102 -23.92 0.44 -4.21
CA GLU A 102 -24.86 -0.45 -3.54
C GLU A 102 -24.29 -1.87 -3.37
N GLU A 103 -23.69 -2.46 -4.40
CA GLU A 103 -23.14 -3.83 -4.38
C GLU A 103 -22.08 -4.00 -3.29
N TYR A 104 -21.22 -2.99 -3.11
CA TYR A 104 -20.11 -3.03 -2.15
C TYR A 104 -20.42 -2.30 -0.84
N ASP A 105 -21.62 -1.74 -0.66
CA ASP A 105 -21.97 -0.92 0.49
C ASP A 105 -20.91 0.20 0.75
N PHE A 106 -20.56 0.92 -0.31
CA PHE A 106 -19.46 1.88 -0.27
C PHE A 106 -19.90 3.24 0.26
N ASP A 107 -19.47 3.56 1.49
CA ASP A 107 -19.58 4.91 2.04
C ASP A 107 -18.33 5.74 1.72
N LYS A 108 -18.51 6.77 0.88
CA LYS A 108 -17.43 7.66 0.45
C LYS A 108 -16.84 8.47 1.61
N ASP A 109 -17.66 8.97 2.52
CA ASP A 109 -17.21 9.87 3.57
C ASP A 109 -16.40 9.09 4.62
N LEU A 110 -16.86 7.88 4.98
CA LEU A 110 -16.11 6.98 5.86
C LEU A 110 -14.80 6.49 5.23
N ALA A 111 -14.80 6.25 3.92
CA ALA A 111 -13.57 5.90 3.19
C ALA A 111 -12.56 7.05 3.22
N ILE A 112 -13.01 8.30 2.99
CA ILE A 112 -12.13 9.48 3.05
C ILE A 112 -11.56 9.62 4.47
N GLU A 113 -12.39 9.48 5.51
CA GLU A 113 -11.94 9.56 6.90
C GLU A 113 -10.85 8.51 7.19
N THR A 114 -11.06 7.27 6.75
CA THR A 114 -10.10 6.17 6.92
C THR A 114 -8.78 6.44 6.19
N TYR A 115 -8.86 6.91 4.94
CA TYR A 115 -7.70 7.25 4.13
C TYR A 115 -6.90 8.40 4.75
N GLU A 116 -7.59 9.46 5.16
CA GLU A 116 -6.97 10.61 5.81
C GLU A 116 -6.34 10.26 7.15
N LYS A 117 -6.94 9.35 7.93
CA LYS A 117 -6.39 8.93 9.23
C LYS A 117 -4.99 8.36 9.06
N LEU A 118 -4.80 7.40 8.14
CA LEU A 118 -3.48 6.82 7.91
C LEU A 118 -2.52 7.83 7.25
N LEU A 119 -2.99 8.62 6.28
CA LEU A 119 -2.14 9.62 5.63
C LEU A 119 -1.63 10.67 6.63
N LYS A 120 -2.49 11.14 7.56
CA LYS A 120 -2.10 12.05 8.64
C LYS A 120 -1.10 11.41 9.59
N LEU A 121 -1.23 10.11 9.89
CA LEU A 121 -0.25 9.39 10.69
C LEU A 121 1.11 9.36 9.99
N ILE A 122 1.16 9.00 8.70
CA ILE A 122 2.39 9.01 7.90
C ILE A 122 3.04 10.39 7.92
N LEU A 123 2.28 11.45 7.62
CA LEU A 123 2.80 12.82 7.51
C LEU A 123 3.31 13.41 8.83
N ARG A 124 2.78 12.94 9.97
CA ARG A 124 3.15 13.42 11.30
C ARG A 124 4.21 12.56 11.99
N SER A 125 4.52 11.39 11.43
CA SER A 125 5.46 10.47 12.03
C SER A 125 6.89 11.00 11.89
N PRO A 126 7.61 11.25 13.00
CA PRO A 126 8.99 11.73 12.95
C PRO A 126 10.00 10.61 12.69
N SER A 127 9.61 9.35 12.87
CA SER A 127 10.47 8.19 12.67
C SER A 127 9.65 6.93 12.39
N ARG A 128 10.35 5.89 11.92
CA ARG A 128 9.80 4.55 11.73
C ARG A 128 9.22 3.97 13.02
N GLU A 129 9.95 4.03 14.12
CA GLU A 129 9.54 3.44 15.40
C GLU A 129 8.27 4.11 15.94
N TYR A 130 8.15 5.43 15.76
CA TYR A 130 6.92 6.14 16.08
C TYR A 130 5.77 5.61 15.22
N PHE A 131 5.94 5.57 13.90
CA PHE A 131 4.92 5.10 12.97
C PHE A 131 4.46 3.67 13.31
N GLU A 132 5.39 2.76 13.55
CA GLU A 132 5.09 1.37 13.88
C GLU A 132 4.35 1.23 15.20
N ARG A 133 4.74 2.00 16.23
CA ARG A 133 4.02 2.01 17.51
C ARG A 133 2.59 2.47 17.35
N GLU A 134 2.35 3.56 16.63
CA GLU A 134 0.98 4.06 16.41
C GLU A 134 0.16 3.08 15.54
N MET A 135 0.79 2.44 14.54
CA MET A 135 0.15 1.38 13.75
C MET A 135 -0.25 0.17 14.62
N LEU A 136 0.57 -0.22 15.60
CA LEU A 136 0.24 -1.29 16.53
C LEU A 136 -0.92 -0.94 17.47
N ILE A 137 -1.11 0.35 17.79
CA ILE A 137 -2.22 0.81 18.64
C ILE A 137 -3.53 0.81 17.84
N ASP A 138 -3.52 1.40 16.64
CA ASP A 138 -4.74 1.67 15.89
C ASP A 138 -5.09 0.60 14.85
N TYR A 139 -4.11 -0.21 14.41
CA TYR A 139 -4.21 -1.12 13.27
C TYR A 139 -3.50 -2.46 13.54
N SER A 140 -3.56 -2.97 14.79
CA SER A 140 -2.85 -4.19 15.21
C SER A 140 -3.11 -5.40 14.31
N SER A 141 -4.38 -5.63 13.94
CA SER A 141 -4.73 -6.76 13.05
C SER A 141 -4.15 -6.61 11.64
N GLN A 142 -4.06 -5.39 11.12
CA GLN A 142 -3.41 -5.12 9.84
C GLN A 142 -1.90 -5.30 9.93
N VAL A 143 -1.27 -4.93 11.05
CA VAL A 143 0.16 -5.17 11.29
C VAL A 143 0.44 -6.68 11.33
N ASP A 144 -0.37 -7.45 12.07
CA ASP A 144 -0.25 -8.91 12.14
C ASP A 144 -0.37 -9.55 10.75
N LEU A 145 -1.35 -9.10 9.96
CA LEU A 145 -1.55 -9.58 8.59
C LEU A 145 -0.35 -9.22 7.69
N ALA A 146 0.21 -8.03 7.84
CA ALA A 146 1.39 -7.62 7.09
C ALA A 146 2.61 -8.50 7.42
N VAL A 147 2.80 -8.83 8.70
CA VAL A 147 3.86 -9.76 9.13
C VAL A 147 3.65 -11.16 8.54
N GLN A 148 2.42 -11.67 8.55
CA GLN A 148 2.09 -12.96 7.93
C GLN A 148 2.39 -12.97 6.42
N TYR A 149 2.05 -11.89 5.72
CA TYR A 149 2.35 -11.75 4.29
C TYR A 149 3.86 -11.66 4.03
N ALA A 150 4.59 -10.88 4.83
CA ALA A 150 6.04 -10.78 4.71
C ALA A 150 6.72 -12.15 4.89
N LYS A 151 6.35 -12.90 5.93
CA LYS A 151 6.84 -14.27 6.17
C LYS A 151 6.57 -15.21 5.00
N LYS A 152 5.40 -15.08 4.38
CA LYS A 152 5.03 -15.91 3.23
C LYS A 152 5.84 -15.61 1.96
N VAL A 153 6.27 -14.36 1.78
CA VAL A 153 7.06 -13.94 0.61
C VAL A 153 8.55 -14.18 0.83
N PHE A 154 9.05 -13.83 2.01
CA PHE A 154 10.48 -13.73 2.29
C PHE A 154 11.01 -14.85 3.20
N GLY A 155 10.13 -15.70 3.74
CA GLY A 155 10.47 -16.77 4.67
C GLY A 155 10.26 -16.39 6.14
N GLU A 156 10.25 -17.39 7.02
CA GLU A 156 10.04 -17.21 8.47
C GLU A 156 11.15 -16.39 9.16
N ASP A 157 12.34 -16.39 8.56
CA ASP A 157 13.51 -15.65 9.06
C ASP A 157 13.51 -14.17 8.65
N PHE A 158 12.53 -13.73 7.86
CA PHE A 158 12.41 -12.32 7.50
C PHE A 158 12.04 -11.51 8.76
N PRO A 159 12.87 -10.53 9.16
CA PRO A 159 12.64 -9.78 10.39
C PRO A 159 11.25 -9.12 10.33
N PRO A 160 10.44 -9.26 11.39
CA PRO A 160 9.10 -8.74 11.40
C PRO A 160 9.19 -7.24 11.67
N TYR A 161 9.35 -6.44 10.61
CA TYR A 161 9.50 -5.00 10.71
C TYR A 161 10.78 -4.58 11.44
#